data_AF-N2A9U5-F1
#
_entry.id   AF-N2A9U5-F1
#
_cell.length_a   1.000
_cell.length_b   1.000
_cell.length_c   1.000
_cell.angle_alpha   90.00
_cell.angle_beta   90.00
_cell.angle_gamma   90.00
#
_symmetry.space_group_name_H-M   'P 1'
#
loop_
_entity.id
_entity.type
_entity.pdbx_description
1 polymer ?
#
loop_
_entity_poly.entity_id
_entity_poly.type
_entity_poly.pdbx_seq_one_letter_code
_entity_poly.pdbx_strand_id
1 'polypeptide(L)'
;MRSKKMTSVEKEQWDKLYQYVKNEILLYDSSQSIPSGLVLRLKGLTKGKYMENRNTEDKADYSYEVVLYTFQICKPSIMSAISNKVFESESNKFNYICKIVENNINDVYLRVQKAKKSEENIDKLDTNILSHNGGEYQKKTEELRNKRLNELW
;
A
#
# COMPACT_ATOMS: atom_id res chain seq x y z
N MET A 1 19.81 4.41 23.60
CA MET A 1 18.78 3.44 23.18
C MET A 1 19.34 2.54 22.09
N ARG A 2 19.28 1.21 22.27
CA ARG A 2 19.67 0.23 21.24
C ARG A 2 18.64 0.29 20.10
N SER A 3 19.12 0.30 18.85
CA SER A 3 18.27 0.17 17.66
C SER A 3 17.45 -1.12 17.76
N LYS A 4 16.11 -1.03 17.74
CA LYS A 4 15.24 -2.21 17.65
C LYS A 4 15.60 -2.98 16.37
N LYS A 5 15.85 -4.28 16.49
CA LYS A 5 16.16 -5.15 15.36
C LYS A 5 14.86 -5.42 14.59
N MET A 6 14.89 -5.26 13.27
CA MET A 6 13.73 -5.57 12.42
C MET A 6 13.33 -7.05 12.56
N THR A 7 12.03 -7.29 12.59
CA THR A 7 11.43 -8.64 12.49
C THR A 7 11.70 -9.26 11.11
N SER A 8 11.45 -10.57 10.97
CA SER A 8 11.55 -11.23 9.66
C SER A 8 10.59 -10.61 8.64
N VAL A 9 9.36 -10.33 9.05
CA VAL A 9 8.32 -9.71 8.21
C VAL A 9 8.75 -8.30 7.77
N GLU A 10 9.24 -7.47 8.70
CA GLU A 10 9.70 -6.12 8.35
C GLU A 10 10.88 -6.15 7.39
N LYS A 11 11.79 -7.13 7.50
CA LYS A 11 12.91 -7.29 6.57
C LYS A 11 12.43 -7.65 5.17
N GLU A 12 11.47 -8.56 5.06
CA GLU A 12 10.90 -8.95 3.78
C GLU A 12 10.16 -7.77 3.12
N GLN A 13 9.36 -7.04 3.89
CA GLN A 13 8.68 -5.83 3.40
C GLN A 13 9.68 -4.75 2.99
N TRP A 14 10.74 -4.56 3.75
CA TRP A 14 11.82 -3.64 3.40
C TRP A 14 12.53 -4.06 2.11
N ASP A 15 12.85 -5.34 1.94
CA ASP A 15 13.49 -5.84 0.73
C ASP A 15 12.59 -5.63 -0.50
N LYS A 16 11.31 -5.97 -0.41
CA LYS A 16 10.31 -5.69 -1.47
C LYS A 16 10.28 -4.21 -1.85
N LEU A 17 10.22 -3.31 -0.86
CA LEU A 17 10.26 -1.87 -1.10
C LEU A 17 11.58 -1.44 -1.75
N TYR A 18 12.71 -1.92 -1.23
CA TYR A 18 14.04 -1.60 -1.73
C TYR A 18 14.22 -2.02 -3.18
N GLN A 19 13.88 -3.27 -3.52
CA GLN A 19 14.00 -3.80 -4.88
C GLN A 19 13.07 -3.04 -5.84
N TYR A 20 11.84 -2.75 -5.42
CA TYR A 20 10.91 -1.97 -6.24
C TYR A 20 11.45 -0.57 -6.53
N VAL A 21 11.91 0.16 -5.51
CA VAL A 21 12.46 1.51 -5.72
C VAL A 21 13.73 1.46 -6.59
N LYS A 22 14.61 0.49 -6.35
CA LYS A 22 15.83 0.29 -7.15
C LYS A 22 15.50 0.09 -8.64
N ASN A 23 14.67 -0.90 -8.94
CA ASN A 23 14.48 -1.38 -10.31
C ASN A 23 13.41 -0.58 -11.06
N GLU A 24 12.34 -0.15 -10.40
CA GLU A 24 11.16 0.43 -11.05
C GLU A 24 11.10 1.96 -10.98
N ILE A 25 11.83 2.58 -10.05
CA ILE A 25 11.80 4.04 -9.83
C ILE A 25 13.15 4.67 -10.21
N LEU A 26 14.24 4.12 -9.70
CA LEU A 26 15.59 4.58 -10.02
C LEU A 26 16.13 3.97 -11.32
N LEU A 27 15.51 2.90 -11.81
CA LEU A 27 15.90 2.17 -13.02
C LEU A 27 17.37 1.69 -12.97
N TYR A 28 17.82 1.32 -11.78
CA TYR A 28 19.15 0.78 -11.57
C TYR A 28 19.25 -0.65 -12.06
N ASP A 29 20.44 -1.03 -12.53
CA ASP A 29 20.74 -2.41 -12.92
C ASP A 29 21.09 -3.31 -11.72
N SER A 30 21.36 -4.59 -11.99
CA SER A 30 21.73 -5.56 -10.96
C SER A 30 23.02 -5.22 -10.21
N SER A 31 23.96 -4.50 -10.84
CA SER A 31 25.26 -4.14 -10.28
C SER A 31 25.22 -2.91 -9.37
N GLN A 32 24.19 -2.07 -9.51
CA GLN A 32 24.03 -0.86 -8.71
C GLN A 32 23.33 -1.13 -7.37
N SER A 33 23.61 -0.31 -6.36
CA SER A 33 22.89 -0.29 -5.08
C SER A 33 22.40 1.12 -4.77
N ILE A 34 21.31 1.24 -4.01
CA ILE A 34 20.78 2.55 -3.62
C ILE A 34 21.78 3.18 -2.64
N PRO A 35 22.31 4.40 -2.92
CA PRO A 35 23.21 5.09 -2.00
C PRO A 35 22.62 5.24 -0.60
N SER A 36 23.47 5.19 0.42
CA SER A 36 23.04 5.21 1.83
C SER A 36 22.16 6.41 2.20
N GLY A 37 22.47 7.60 1.68
CA GLY A 37 21.65 8.80 1.89
C GLY A 37 20.23 8.65 1.34
N LEU A 38 20.07 8.03 0.18
CA LEU A 38 18.77 7.77 -0.43
C LEU A 38 18.01 6.68 0.34
N VAL A 39 18.72 5.66 0.86
CA VAL A 39 18.14 4.67 1.76
C VAL A 39 17.60 5.32 3.05
N LEU A 40 18.33 6.26 3.65
CA LEU A 40 17.86 6.99 4.82
C LEU A 40 16.67 7.90 4.48
N ARG A 41 16.68 8.53 3.30
CA ARG A 41 15.53 9.32 2.80
C ARG A 41 14.28 8.44 2.65
N LEU A 42 14.43 7.25 2.06
CA LEU A 42 13.38 6.27 1.85
C LEU A 42 12.82 5.76 3.18
N LYS A 43 13.70 5.40 4.13
CA LYS A 43 13.28 4.99 5.49
C LYS A 43 12.61 6.12 6.26
N GLY A 44 12.98 7.38 6.02
CA GLY A 44 12.33 8.53 6.65
C GLY A 44 10.83 8.60 6.36
N LEU A 45 10.37 8.09 5.21
CA LEU A 45 8.95 8.07 4.85
C LEU A 45 8.10 7.26 5.83
N THR A 46 8.60 6.13 6.35
CA THR A 46 7.83 5.34 7.33
C THR A 46 7.60 6.10 8.62
N LYS A 47 8.53 7.01 8.97
CA LYS A 47 8.51 7.79 10.20
C LYS A 47 7.90 9.18 10.07
N GLY A 48 7.41 9.54 8.88
CA GLY A 48 6.94 10.90 8.61
C GLY A 48 8.05 11.95 8.72
N LYS A 49 9.30 11.54 8.46
CA LYS A 49 10.50 12.37 8.52
C LYS A 49 11.03 12.67 7.13
N TYR A 50 11.76 13.79 7.01
CA TYR A 50 12.53 14.05 5.79
C TYR A 50 13.60 12.98 5.58
N MET A 51 14.33 12.57 6.61
CA MET A 51 15.33 11.51 6.52
C MET A 51 15.36 10.75 7.85
N GLU A 52 15.57 9.43 7.78
CA GLU A 52 15.67 8.62 8.97
C GLU A 52 16.90 9.00 9.80
N ASN A 53 16.66 9.42 11.04
CA ASN A 53 17.69 9.86 11.97
C ASN A 53 17.16 9.83 13.41
N ARG A 54 18.10 9.89 14.37
CA ARG A 54 17.82 9.82 15.82
C ARG A 54 17.49 11.18 16.46
N ASN A 55 17.73 12.28 15.75
CA ASN A 55 17.65 13.64 16.30
C ASN A 55 16.28 14.28 16.06
N THR A 56 15.48 13.74 15.15
CA THR A 56 14.12 14.18 14.87
C THR A 56 13.13 13.18 15.47
N GLU A 57 12.00 13.67 15.96
CA GLU A 57 10.90 12.83 16.44
C GLU A 57 10.14 12.16 15.28
N ASP A 58 9.65 10.93 15.50
CA ASP A 58 8.79 10.22 14.56
C ASP A 58 7.41 10.91 14.53
N LYS A 59 6.95 11.30 13.34
CA LYS A 59 5.61 11.89 13.14
C LYS A 59 4.58 10.89 12.64
N ALA A 60 5.03 9.70 12.27
CA ALA A 60 4.21 8.60 11.80
C ALA A 60 4.90 7.25 12.05
N ASP A 61 4.17 6.16 11.84
CA ASP A 61 4.70 4.79 11.89
C ASP A 61 4.05 3.91 10.82
N TYR A 62 4.29 4.24 9.55
CA TYR A 62 3.79 3.44 8.43
C TYR A 62 4.60 2.16 8.26
N SER A 63 3.94 1.07 7.89
CA SER A 63 4.65 -0.13 7.44
C SER A 63 5.38 0.13 6.12
N TYR A 64 6.46 -0.62 5.86
CA TYR A 64 7.16 -0.57 4.56
C TYR A 64 6.22 -0.93 3.39
N GLU A 65 5.24 -1.79 3.65
CA GLU A 65 4.19 -2.15 2.70
C GLU A 65 3.35 -0.92 2.27
N VAL A 66 2.92 -0.08 3.21
CA VAL A 66 2.17 1.15 2.87
C VAL A 66 3.02 2.09 2.01
N VAL A 67 4.31 2.22 2.32
CA VAL A 67 5.24 3.02 1.50
C VAL A 67 5.37 2.40 0.09
N LEU A 68 5.53 1.08 -0.01
CA LEU A 68 5.60 0.37 -1.30
C LEU A 68 4.34 0.59 -2.14
N TYR A 69 3.15 0.41 -1.57
CA TYR A 69 1.89 0.64 -2.27
C TYR A 69 1.77 2.08 -2.74
N THR A 70 2.24 3.04 -1.94
CA THR A 70 2.25 4.45 -2.34
C THR A 70 3.16 4.68 -3.54
N PHE A 71 4.37 4.09 -3.56
CA PHE A 71 5.25 4.15 -4.73
C PHE A 71 4.63 3.50 -5.97
N GLN A 72 3.94 2.37 -5.82
CA GLN A 72 3.26 1.68 -6.91
C GLN A 72 2.14 2.53 -7.52
N ILE A 73 1.26 3.06 -6.66
CA ILE A 73 0.16 3.93 -7.08
C ILE A 73 0.68 5.20 -7.73
N CYS A 74 1.71 5.82 -7.15
CA CYS A 74 2.27 7.07 -7.66
C CYS A 74 3.23 6.88 -8.84
N LYS A 75 3.58 5.65 -9.28
CA LYS A 75 4.58 5.41 -10.34
C LYS A 75 4.29 6.23 -11.61
N PRO A 76 3.07 6.24 -12.18
CA PRO A 76 2.81 7.03 -13.40
C PRO A 76 3.06 8.52 -13.18
N SER A 77 2.59 9.07 -12.05
CA SER A 77 2.79 10.48 -11.69
C SER A 77 4.26 10.81 -11.45
N ILE A 78 5.01 9.91 -10.81
CA ILE A 78 6.44 10.04 -10.59
C ILE A 78 7.18 10.11 -11.93
N MET A 79 6.95 9.12 -12.81
CA MET A 79 7.62 9.05 -14.11
C MET A 79 7.32 10.29 -14.97
N SER A 80 6.06 10.70 -15.00
CA SER A 80 5.65 11.92 -15.69
C SER A 80 6.35 13.15 -15.13
N ALA A 81 6.40 13.31 -13.80
CA ALA A 81 6.95 14.51 -13.16
C ALA A 81 8.47 14.64 -13.29
N ILE A 82 9.20 13.52 -13.36
CA ILE A 82 10.67 13.54 -13.53
C ILE A 82 11.11 13.63 -14.99
N SER A 83 10.27 13.23 -15.96
CA SER A 83 10.64 13.17 -17.38
C SER A 83 11.01 14.53 -17.99
N ASN A 84 10.33 15.59 -17.57
CA ASN A 84 10.49 16.94 -18.14
C ASN A 84 11.31 17.88 -17.25
N LYS A 85 11.99 17.35 -16.22
CA LYS A 85 12.70 18.16 -15.23
C LYS A 85 14.17 17.80 -15.16
N VAL A 86 15.01 18.81 -15.25
CA VAL A 86 16.45 18.68 -14.99
C VAL A 86 16.68 18.76 -13.49
N PHE A 87 17.49 17.85 -12.95
CA PHE A 87 17.88 17.81 -11.55
C PHE A 87 19.38 18.00 -11.42
N GLU A 88 19.79 18.80 -10.44
CA GLU A 88 21.21 19.09 -10.15
C GLU A 88 21.98 17.85 -9.68
N SER A 89 21.29 16.94 -9.01
CA SER A 89 21.85 15.68 -8.54
C SER A 89 20.77 14.60 -8.43
N GLU A 90 21.22 13.36 -8.33
CA GLU A 90 20.34 12.23 -8.04
C GLU A 90 19.63 12.39 -6.69
N SER A 91 20.31 12.91 -5.67
CA SER A 91 19.69 13.20 -4.37
C SER A 91 18.53 14.18 -4.51
N ASN A 92 18.70 15.26 -5.29
CA ASN A 92 17.61 16.22 -5.54
C ASN A 92 16.43 15.56 -6.28
N LYS A 93 16.72 14.72 -7.27
CA LYS A 93 15.70 13.93 -7.98
C LYS A 93 14.94 13.01 -7.02
N PHE A 94 15.65 12.24 -6.21
CA PHE A 94 15.04 11.30 -5.28
C PHE A 94 14.23 12.01 -4.18
N ASN A 95 14.72 13.13 -3.66
CA ASN A 95 13.98 13.95 -2.69
C ASN A 95 12.66 14.46 -3.28
N TYR A 96 12.66 14.87 -4.55
CA TYR A 96 11.46 15.28 -5.26
C TYR A 96 10.46 14.12 -5.42
N ILE A 97 10.94 12.94 -5.82
CA ILE A 97 10.12 11.71 -5.89
C ILE A 97 9.50 11.40 -4.53
N CYS A 98 10.31 11.37 -3.46
CA CYS A 98 9.82 11.11 -2.12
C CYS A 98 8.78 12.15 -1.66
N LYS A 99 8.86 13.40 -2.14
CA LYS A 99 7.84 14.41 -1.81
C LYS A 99 6.49 14.10 -2.46
N ILE A 100 6.47 13.56 -3.68
CA ILE A 100 5.24 13.08 -4.33
C ILE A 100 4.62 11.96 -3.49
N VAL A 101 5.44 10.99 -3.06
CA VAL A 101 4.99 9.87 -2.22
C VAL A 101 4.48 10.36 -0.86
N GLU A 102 5.21 11.25 -0.21
CA GLU A 102 4.85 11.85 1.09
C GLU A 102 3.50 12.56 1.03
N ASN A 103 3.18 13.24 -0.07
CA ASN A 103 1.88 13.92 -0.23
C ASN A 103 0.70 12.94 -0.39
N ASN A 104 0.94 11.67 -0.76
CA ASN A 104 -0.11 10.69 -1.04
C ASN A 104 -0.20 9.56 0.01
N ILE A 105 0.81 9.41 0.87
CA ILE A 105 0.93 8.24 1.77
C ILE A 105 -0.23 8.14 2.77
N ASN A 106 -0.79 9.26 3.23
CA ASN A 106 -1.93 9.27 4.15
C ASN A 106 -3.18 8.67 3.51
N ASP A 107 -3.47 9.05 2.26
CA ASP A 107 -4.64 8.53 1.54
C ASP A 107 -4.50 7.03 1.28
N VAL A 108 -3.30 6.58 0.91
CA VAL A 108 -3.00 5.16 0.70
C VAL A 108 -3.12 4.39 2.02
N TYR A 109 -2.59 4.93 3.12
CA TYR A 109 -2.74 4.33 4.45
C TYR A 109 -4.21 4.12 4.80
N LEU A 110 -5.06 5.15 4.64
CA LEU A 110 -6.50 5.03 4.90
C LEU A 110 -7.17 3.96 4.05
N ARG A 111 -6.77 3.83 2.78
CA ARG A 111 -7.27 2.77 1.88
C ARG A 111 -6.87 1.37 2.36
N VAL A 112 -5.60 1.18 2.74
CA VAL A 112 -5.10 -0.10 3.29
C VAL A 112 -5.85 -0.47 4.57
N GLN A 113 -6.05 0.48 5.47
CA GLN A 113 -6.80 0.22 6.71
C GLN A 113 -8.27 -0.12 6.44
N LYS A 114 -8.90 0.51 5.43
CA LYS A 114 -10.27 0.17 5.03
C LYS A 114 -10.35 -1.24 4.44
N ALA A 115 -9.39 -1.63 3.61
CA ALA A 115 -9.33 -2.98 3.03
C ALA A 115 -9.19 -4.05 4.12
N LYS A 116 -8.24 -3.89 5.05
CA LYS A 116 -8.05 -4.81 6.19
C LYS A 116 -9.31 -4.98 7.03
N LYS A 117 -9.99 -3.87 7.36
CA LYS A 117 -11.26 -3.93 8.09
C LYS A 117 -12.36 -4.66 7.33
N SER A 118 -12.39 -4.52 5.99
CA SER A 118 -13.36 -5.23 5.17
C SER A 118 -13.11 -6.73 5.16
N GLU A 119 -11.85 -7.15 5.05
CA GLU A 119 -11.44 -8.56 5.11
C GLU A 119 -11.79 -9.17 6.48
N GLU A 120 -11.45 -8.49 7.57
CA GLU A 120 -11.81 -8.94 8.94
C GLU A 120 -13.32 -9.10 9.13
N ASN A 121 -14.13 -8.24 8.51
CA ASN A 121 -15.59 -8.33 8.59
C ASN A 121 -16.12 -9.51 7.78
N ILE A 122 -15.53 -9.83 6.62
CA ILE A 122 -15.89 -11.00 5.83
C ILE A 122 -15.56 -12.28 6.60
N ASP A 123 -14.35 -12.39 7.17
CA ASP A 123 -13.94 -13.55 7.96
C ASP A 123 -14.88 -13.80 9.16
N LYS A 124 -15.35 -12.72 9.80
CA LYS A 124 -16.35 -12.79 10.88
C LYS A 124 -17.74 -13.18 10.39
N LEU A 125 -18.13 -12.83 9.17
CA LEU A 125 -19.42 -13.24 8.62
C LEU A 125 -19.43 -14.74 8.26
N ASP A 126 -18.38 -15.25 7.62
CA ASP A 126 -18.27 -16.66 7.25
C ASP A 126 -18.30 -17.59 8.47
N THR A 127 -17.66 -17.19 9.57
CA THR A 127 -17.67 -17.94 10.84
C THR A 127 -19.03 -17.92 11.56
N ASN A 128 -19.84 -16.87 11.36
CA ASN A 128 -21.19 -16.79 11.95
C ASN A 128 -22.26 -17.49 11.10
N ILE A 129 -22.06 -17.61 9.79
CA ILE A 129 -22.96 -18.38 8.91
C ILE A 129 -22.84 -19.88 9.21
N LEU A 130 -21.64 -20.36 9.50
CA LEU A 130 -21.41 -21.77 9.88
C LEU A 130 -21.89 -22.12 11.30
N SER A 131 -22.15 -21.13 12.16
CA SER A 131 -22.60 -21.33 13.55
C SER A 131 -24.12 -21.21 13.75
N HIS A 132 -24.88 -20.87 12.70
CA HIS A 132 -26.34 -20.93 12.73
C HIS A 132 -26.83 -22.22 12.08
N ASN A 133 -27.30 -23.13 12.94
CA ASN A 133 -28.06 -24.32 12.57
C ASN A 133 -29.10 -24.01 11.48
N GLY A 134 -29.20 -24.92 10.50
CA GLY A 134 -29.95 -24.77 9.26
C GLY A 134 -31.32 -24.10 9.42
N GLY A 135 -31.42 -22.88 8.89
CA GLY A 135 -32.69 -22.22 8.67
C GLY A 135 -33.29 -22.69 7.34
N GLU A 136 -34.44 -23.37 7.41
CA GLU A 136 -35.23 -23.71 6.23
C GLU A 136 -35.61 -22.45 5.44
N TYR A 137 -35.33 -22.46 4.14
CA TYR A 137 -35.60 -21.33 3.26
C TYR A 137 -37.11 -21.18 3.04
N GLN A 138 -37.73 -20.17 3.67
CA GLN A 138 -39.14 -19.85 3.45
C GLN A 138 -39.28 -18.72 2.41
N LYS A 139 -39.79 -19.06 1.22
CA LYS A 139 -40.09 -18.07 0.16
C LYS A 139 -41.19 -17.10 0.65
N LYS A 140 -40.92 -15.79 0.60
CA LYS A 140 -41.85 -14.70 0.95
C LYS A 140 -42.61 -14.13 -0.26
N THR A 141 -42.86 -14.91 -1.29
CA THR A 141 -43.59 -14.39 -2.46
C THR A 141 -44.60 -15.43 -2.91
N GLU A 142 -45.88 -15.05 -2.85
CA GLU A 142 -46.97 -15.80 -3.45
C GLU A 142 -46.72 -15.87 -4.96
N GLU A 143 -46.76 -17.08 -5.52
CA GLU A 143 -46.57 -17.28 -6.96
C GLU A 143 -47.68 -16.59 -7.74
N LEU A 144 -47.43 -15.37 -8.21
CA LEU A 144 -48.25 -14.74 -9.24
C LEU A 144 -48.02 -15.52 -10.54
N ARG A 145 -48.81 -16.58 -10.72
CA ARG A 145 -48.93 -17.36 -11.96
C ARG A 145 -49.47 -16.43 -13.06
N ASN A 146 -48.55 -15.72 -13.70
CA ASN A 146 -48.85 -14.74 -14.74
C ASN A 146 -49.26 -15.50 -16.01
N LYS A 147 -50.57 -15.56 -16.28
CA LYS A 147 -51.17 -16.35 -17.39
C LYS A 147 -50.60 -16.07 -18.78
N ARG A 148 -49.91 -14.92 -18.98
CA ARG A 148 -49.30 -14.53 -20.26
C ARG A 148 -48.05 -15.33 -20.66
N LEU A 149 -47.41 -16.05 -19.74
CA LEU A 149 -46.22 -16.86 -20.04
C LEU A 149 -46.55 -18.23 -20.67
N ASN A 150 -47.83 -18.61 -20.73
CA ASN A 150 -48.26 -19.89 -21.32
C ASN A 150 -48.39 -19.85 -22.86
N GLU A 151 -48.26 -18.69 -23.50
CA GLU A 151 -48.37 -18.54 -24.95
C GLU A 151 -47.00 -18.46 -25.66
N LEU A 152 -45.90 -18.61 -24.91
CA LEU A 152 -44.53 -18.53 -25.44
C LEU A 152 -43.83 -19.89 -25.61
N TRP A 153 -44.58 -20.99 -25.58
CA TRP A 153 -44.11 -22.33 -25.94
C TRP A 153 -45.18 -23.11 -26.71
#